data_AF-A0A0Q7PFH1-F1
#
_entry.id   AF-A0A0Q7PFH1-F1
#
_cell.length_a   1.000
_cell.length_b   1.000
_cell.length_c   1.000
_cell.angle_alpha   90.00
_cell.angle_beta   90.00
_cell.angle_gamma   90.00
#
_symmetry.space_group_name_H-M   'P 1'
#
loop_
_entity.id
_entity.type
_entity.pdbx_description
1 polymer ?
#
loop_
_entity_poly.entity_id
_entity_poly.type
_entity_poly.pdbx_seq_one_letter_code
_entity_poly.pdbx_strand_id
1 'polypeptide(L)'
;MNMLHLSVRPGSEKARIWQICDELLAKNGTPPSGREVADIYIAEGGNQGTGFTQYSHWKKEYLARQEQAMPREAASVSPGNIDFRFLSVAPDGTIALPHDVRRAMLLDEDGRVTLSVVDGELRVISPMVAVRQLQRRTLGLVPAGALVSDELIAERRQEAEAQ
;
A
#
# COMPACT_ATOMS: atom_id res chain seq x y z
N MET A 1 12.72 14.64 -12.50
CA MET A 1 13.09 13.45 -11.68
C MET A 1 13.85 13.95 -10.46
N ASN A 2 13.33 13.75 -9.24
CA ASN A 2 14.00 14.23 -8.03
C ASN A 2 15.02 13.16 -7.58
N MET A 3 16.31 13.39 -7.85
CA MET A 3 17.36 12.40 -7.65
C MET A 3 17.66 12.21 -6.15
N LEU A 4 17.63 10.96 -5.68
CA LEU A 4 17.80 10.60 -4.28
C LEU A 4 19.24 10.82 -3.81
N HIS A 5 20.24 10.59 -4.68
CA HIS A 5 21.65 10.75 -4.32
C HIS A 5 22.01 12.19 -3.91
N LEU A 6 21.27 13.20 -4.38
CA LEU A 6 21.48 14.61 -4.01
C LEU A 6 21.15 14.92 -2.55
N SER A 7 20.38 14.05 -1.87
CA SER A 7 20.12 14.15 -0.42
C SER A 7 21.22 13.54 0.45
N VAL A 8 22.28 13.00 -0.16
CA VAL A 8 23.41 12.40 0.55
C VAL A 8 24.66 13.28 0.40
N ARG A 9 25.53 13.26 1.41
CA ARG A 9 26.84 13.95 1.34
C ARG A 9 27.60 13.56 0.07
N PRO A 10 27.94 14.53 -0.82
CA PRO A 10 28.69 14.28 -2.03
C PRO A 10 30.05 13.62 -1.76
N GLY A 11 30.49 12.75 -2.67
CA GLY A 11 31.79 12.06 -2.57
C GLY A 11 31.85 10.91 -1.57
N SER A 12 30.74 10.57 -0.91
CA SER A 12 30.66 9.37 -0.07
C SER A 12 30.34 8.11 -0.87
N GLU A 13 30.75 6.94 -0.37
CA GLU A 13 30.37 5.64 -0.94
C GLU A 13 28.84 5.51 -1.10
N LYS A 14 28.09 5.97 -0.09
CA LYS A 14 26.63 6.04 -0.13
C LYS A 14 26.12 6.88 -1.30
N ALA A 15 26.68 8.07 -1.51
CA ALA A 15 26.27 8.94 -2.61
C ALA A 15 26.52 8.29 -3.96
N ARG A 16 27.65 7.58 -4.13
CA ARG A 16 27.94 6.87 -5.39
C ARG A 16 26.95 5.75 -5.66
N ILE A 17 26.67 4.91 -4.66
CA ILE A 17 25.71 3.80 -4.82
C ILE A 17 24.30 4.31 -5.12
N TRP A 18 23.88 5.38 -4.45
CA TRP A 18 22.57 6.00 -4.70
C TRP A 18 22.51 6.66 -6.09
N GLN A 19 23.63 7.19 -6.57
CA GLN A 19 23.74 7.74 -7.92
C GLN A 19 23.59 6.63 -8.97
N ILE A 20 24.26 5.47 -8.80
CA ILE A 20 24.09 4.30 -9.67
C ILE A 20 22.60 3.90 -9.72
N CYS A 21 21.92 3.89 -8.58
CA CYS A 21 20.50 3.54 -8.53
C CYS A 21 19.63 4.55 -9.31
N ASP A 22 19.86 5.85 -9.13
CA ASP A 22 19.13 6.90 -9.85
C ASP A 22 19.40 6.89 -11.36
N GLU A 23 20.64 6.63 -11.78
CA GLU A 23 21.05 6.51 -13.19
C GLU A 23 20.37 5.32 -13.87
N LEU A 24 20.38 4.15 -13.22
CA LEU A 24 19.70 2.95 -13.74
C LEU A 24 18.17 3.15 -13.80
N LEU A 25 17.58 3.77 -12.77
CA LEU A 25 16.16 4.10 -12.77
C LEU A 25 15.82 5.06 -13.91
N ALA A 26 16.64 6.09 -14.15
CA ALA A 26 16.44 7.03 -15.24
C ALA A 26 16.56 6.36 -16.62
N LYS A 27 17.48 5.40 -16.77
CA LYS A 27 17.71 4.67 -18.01
C LYS A 27 16.62 3.64 -18.31
N ASN A 28 16.21 2.88 -17.30
CA ASN A 28 15.34 1.71 -17.47
C ASN A 28 13.85 2.03 -17.23
N GLY A 29 13.55 3.17 -16.60
CA GLY A 29 12.19 3.54 -16.19
C GLY A 29 11.64 2.72 -15.03
N THR A 30 12.35 1.67 -14.58
CA THR A 30 12.01 0.81 -13.45
C THR A 30 13.16 0.76 -12.44
N PRO A 31 12.88 0.53 -11.15
CA PRO A 31 13.92 0.41 -10.13
C PRO A 31 14.89 -0.75 -10.45
N PRO A 32 16.21 -0.53 -10.34
CA PRO A 32 17.20 -1.56 -10.63
C PRO A 32 17.21 -2.69 -9.59
N SER A 33 17.82 -3.82 -9.92
CA SER A 33 18.02 -4.89 -8.95
C SER A 33 19.21 -4.59 -8.03
N GLY A 34 19.17 -5.09 -6.78
CA GLY A 34 20.27 -4.89 -5.85
C GLY A 34 21.57 -5.55 -6.29
N ARG A 35 21.47 -6.65 -7.05
CA ARG A 35 22.64 -7.34 -7.61
C ARG A 35 23.29 -6.52 -8.72
N GLU A 36 22.51 -5.98 -9.64
CA GLU A 36 23.00 -5.10 -10.71
C GLU A 36 23.73 -3.87 -10.14
N VAL A 37 23.16 -3.23 -9.12
CA VAL A 37 23.79 -2.09 -8.43
C VAL A 37 25.10 -2.51 -7.74
N ALA A 38 25.10 -3.65 -7.04
CA ALA A 38 26.29 -4.15 -6.36
C ALA A 38 27.41 -4.53 -7.35
N ASP A 39 27.08 -5.17 -8.47
CA ASP A 39 28.05 -5.58 -9.49
C ASP A 39 28.73 -4.35 -10.14
N ILE A 40 27.97 -3.30 -10.41
CA ILE A 40 28.52 -2.01 -10.90
C ILE A 40 29.43 -1.38 -9.85
N TYR A 41 29.00 -1.33 -8.59
CA TYR A 41 29.82 -0.75 -7.52
C TYR A 41 31.12 -1.54 -7.27
N ILE A 42 31.09 -2.86 -7.39
CA ILE A 42 32.28 -3.73 -7.29
C ILE A 42 33.24 -3.46 -8.45
N ALA A 43 32.72 -3.28 -9.67
CA ALA A 43 33.54 -2.94 -10.84
C ALA A 43 34.27 -1.59 -10.67
N GLU A 44 33.74 -0.69 -9.84
CA GLU A 44 34.37 0.58 -9.44
C GLU A 44 35.36 0.45 -8.28
N GLY A 45 35.61 -0.77 -7.78
CA GLY A 45 36.50 -1.05 -6.64
C GLY A 45 35.82 -1.00 -5.28
N GLY A 46 34.48 -0.93 -5.25
CA GLY A 46 33.68 -0.89 -4.04
C GLY A 46 33.46 -2.25 -3.37
N ASN A 47 33.09 -2.22 -2.09
CA ASN A 47 32.72 -3.43 -1.34
C ASN A 47 31.28 -3.89 -1.65
N GLN A 48 31.11 -5.18 -1.96
CA GLN A 48 29.81 -5.80 -2.26
C GLN A 48 28.76 -5.61 -1.15
N GLY A 49 29.14 -5.81 0.11
CA GLY A 49 28.23 -5.67 1.25
C GLY A 49 27.72 -4.24 1.41
N THR A 50 28.59 -3.25 1.19
CA THR A 50 28.21 -1.84 1.16
C THR A 50 27.23 -1.56 0.02
N GLY A 51 27.47 -2.13 -1.17
CA GLY A 51 26.56 -2.05 -2.33
C GLY A 51 25.13 -2.46 -1.99
N PHE A 52 24.95 -3.68 -1.47
CA PHE A 52 23.61 -4.19 -1.10
C PHE A 52 22.94 -3.40 0.02
N THR A 53 23.72 -2.99 1.03
CA THR A 53 23.20 -2.22 2.16
C THR A 53 22.67 -0.87 1.70
N GLN A 54 23.45 -0.14 0.91
CA GLN A 54 23.03 1.18 0.45
C GLN A 54 21.93 1.13 -0.61
N TYR A 55 21.90 0.10 -1.45
CA TYR A 55 20.75 -0.16 -2.32
C TYR A 55 19.46 -0.36 -1.51
N SER A 56 19.51 -1.13 -0.42
CA SER A 56 18.34 -1.36 0.43
C SER A 56 17.82 -0.07 1.05
N HIS A 57 18.72 0.81 1.50
CA HIS A 57 18.36 2.14 1.99
C HIS A 57 17.77 3.03 0.90
N TRP A 58 18.40 3.06 -0.28
CA TRP A 58 17.88 3.82 -1.43
C TRP A 58 16.48 3.35 -1.82
N LYS A 59 16.25 2.03 -1.88
CA LYS A 59 14.95 1.45 -2.22
C LYS A 59 13.86 1.83 -1.22
N LYS A 60 14.18 1.83 0.07
CA LYS A 60 13.26 2.27 1.13
C LYS A 60 12.87 3.74 0.95
N GLU A 61 13.84 4.61 0.69
CA GLU A 61 13.61 6.05 0.48
C GLU A 61 12.82 6.32 -0.81
N TYR A 62 13.13 5.58 -1.88
CA TYR A 62 12.39 5.63 -3.13
C TYR A 62 10.90 5.30 -2.96
N LEU A 63 10.60 4.23 -2.23
CA LEU A 63 9.22 3.83 -1.93
C LEU A 63 8.52 4.87 -1.05
N ALA A 64 9.18 5.35 0.01
CA ALA A 64 8.63 6.38 0.88
C ALA A 64 8.30 7.69 0.11
N ARG A 65 9.15 8.09 -0.83
CA ARG A 65 8.87 9.25 -1.70
C ARG A 65 7.75 8.98 -2.69
N GLN A 66 7.63 7.78 -3.25
CA GLN A 66 6.46 7.43 -4.07
C GLN A 66 5.17 7.54 -3.25
N GLU A 67 5.17 7.05 -2.01
CA GLU A 67 4.03 7.14 -1.09
C GLU A 67 3.67 8.60 -0.77
N GLN A 68 4.66 9.49 -0.63
CA GLN A 68 4.46 10.93 -0.37
C GLN A 68 4.08 11.75 -1.62
N ALA A 69 4.59 11.38 -2.79
CA ALA A 69 4.39 12.10 -4.05
C ALA A 69 3.09 11.69 -4.77
N MET A 70 2.54 10.51 -4.48
CA MET A 70 1.14 10.26 -4.76
C MET A 70 0.33 11.27 -3.92
N PRO A 71 -0.47 12.16 -4.55
CA PRO A 71 -1.30 13.07 -3.79
C PRO A 71 -2.08 12.23 -2.77
N ARG A 72 -2.13 12.73 -1.54
CA ARG A 72 -3.18 12.38 -0.58
C ARG A 72 -4.50 12.94 -1.14
N GLU A 73 -4.85 12.52 -2.35
CA GLU A 73 -6.18 12.67 -2.91
C GLU A 73 -7.09 12.10 -1.84
N ALA A 74 -7.92 13.00 -1.29
CA ALA A 74 -8.81 12.74 -0.19
C ALA A 74 -9.32 11.31 -0.32
N ALA A 75 -9.04 10.50 0.70
CA ALA A 75 -9.52 9.13 0.80
C ALA A 75 -10.94 9.07 0.24
N SER A 76 -11.08 8.67 -1.02
CA SER A 76 -12.34 8.17 -1.50
C SER A 76 -12.45 6.91 -0.68
N VAL A 77 -13.23 6.97 0.40
CA VAL A 77 -13.40 5.89 1.36
C VAL A 77 -14.15 4.71 0.71
N SER A 78 -14.22 4.67 -0.62
CA SER A 78 -14.83 3.62 -1.42
C SER A 78 -13.78 2.56 -1.77
N PRO A 79 -14.19 1.28 -1.80
CA PRO A 79 -13.34 0.22 -2.33
C PRO A 79 -12.90 0.57 -3.76
N GLY A 80 -11.61 0.42 -4.05
CA GLY A 80 -11.06 0.63 -5.39
C GLY A 80 -11.22 -0.61 -6.28
N ASN A 81 -11.04 -0.45 -7.59
CA ASN A 81 -10.96 -1.58 -8.53
C ASN A 81 -9.52 -1.70 -9.04
N ILE A 82 -9.06 -2.92 -9.26
CA ILE A 82 -7.74 -3.23 -9.84
C ILE A 82 -7.95 -4.20 -10.99
N ASP A 83 -7.22 -4.00 -12.08
CA ASP A 83 -7.24 -4.92 -13.22
C ASP A 83 -6.68 -6.30 -12.86
N PHE A 84 -7.07 -7.29 -13.65
CA PHE A 84 -6.60 -8.66 -13.45
C PHE A 84 -5.08 -8.76 -13.61
N ARG A 85 -4.40 -9.33 -12.62
CA ARG A 85 -2.95 -9.56 -12.67
C ARG A 85 -2.57 -10.87 -11.99
N PHE A 86 -1.45 -11.42 -12.42
CA PHE A 86 -0.90 -12.63 -11.82
C PHE A 86 -0.14 -12.31 -10.52
N LEU A 87 -0.42 -13.09 -9.48
CA LEU A 87 0.35 -13.15 -8.25
C LEU A 87 0.76 -14.61 -8.01
N SER A 88 1.95 -14.81 -7.45
CA SER A 88 2.40 -16.16 -7.06
C SER A 88 1.99 -16.45 -5.61
N VAL A 89 1.58 -17.69 -5.37
CA VAL A 89 1.43 -18.24 -4.02
C VAL A 89 2.75 -18.87 -3.62
N ALA A 90 3.29 -18.49 -2.46
CA ALA A 90 4.49 -19.12 -1.92
C ALA A 90 4.20 -20.57 -1.48
N PRO A 91 5.23 -21.42 -1.31
CA PRO A 91 5.04 -22.84 -0.95
C PRO A 91 4.28 -23.07 0.37
N ASP A 92 4.30 -22.09 1.26
CA ASP A 92 3.60 -22.07 2.55
C ASP A 92 2.15 -21.57 2.45
N GLY A 93 1.67 -21.24 1.24
CA GLY A 93 0.34 -20.69 1.00
C GLY A 93 0.26 -19.16 1.11
N THR A 94 1.37 -18.46 1.34
CA THR A 94 1.37 -17.01 1.52
C THR A 94 1.24 -16.28 0.17
N ILE A 95 0.34 -15.29 0.10
CA ILE A 95 0.23 -14.34 -1.01
C ILE A 95 0.64 -12.95 -0.52
N ALA A 96 1.72 -12.41 -1.07
CA ALA A 96 2.14 -11.05 -0.76
C ALA A 96 1.23 -10.05 -1.50
N LEU A 97 0.40 -9.30 -0.76
CA LEU A 97 -0.47 -8.26 -1.32
C LEU A 97 0.32 -6.96 -1.53
N PRO A 98 0.53 -6.52 -2.79
CA PRO A 98 1.22 -5.28 -3.03
C PRO A 98 0.39 -4.07 -2.57
N HIS A 99 1.05 -2.95 -2.37
CA HIS A 99 0.48 -1.78 -1.69
C HIS A 99 -0.81 -1.24 -2.34
N ASP A 100 -0.86 -1.24 -3.68
CA ASP A 100 -2.04 -0.86 -4.45
C ASP A 100 -3.26 -1.72 -4.12
N VAL A 101 -3.08 -3.04 -4.01
CA VAL A 101 -4.14 -4.00 -3.61
C VAL A 101 -4.60 -3.74 -2.19
N ARG A 102 -3.68 -3.54 -1.25
CA ARG A 102 -4.04 -3.24 0.13
C ARG A 102 -4.88 -1.96 0.22
N ARG A 103 -4.50 -0.92 -0.54
CA ARG A 103 -5.27 0.33 -0.61
C ARG A 103 -6.64 0.14 -1.24
N ALA A 104 -6.77 -0.56 -2.37
CA ALA A 104 -8.05 -0.78 -3.02
C ALA A 104 -9.02 -1.59 -2.14
N MET A 105 -8.48 -2.54 -1.37
CA MET A 105 -9.23 -3.32 -0.40
C MET A 105 -9.56 -2.55 0.89
N LEU A 106 -9.07 -1.32 1.06
CA LEU A 106 -9.18 -0.56 2.32
C LEU A 106 -8.71 -1.39 3.53
N LEU A 107 -7.61 -2.13 3.36
CA LEU A 107 -7.01 -2.87 4.47
C LEU A 107 -6.38 -1.89 5.46
N ASP A 108 -6.76 -2.06 6.73
CA ASP A 108 -6.17 -1.36 7.86
C ASP A 108 -4.80 -1.96 8.23
N GLU A 109 -4.13 -1.33 9.20
CA GLU A 109 -2.82 -1.79 9.69
C GLU A 109 -2.91 -3.14 10.42
N ASP A 110 -4.10 -3.49 10.94
CA ASP A 110 -4.37 -4.76 11.62
C ASP A 110 -4.46 -5.94 10.65
N GLY A 111 -4.62 -5.67 9.34
CA GLY A 111 -4.50 -6.66 8.27
C GLY A 111 -5.56 -7.76 8.29
N ARG A 112 -6.66 -7.56 9.02
CA ARG A 112 -7.71 -8.59 9.16
C ARG A 112 -8.57 -8.65 7.92
N VAL A 113 -8.85 -9.86 7.46
CA VAL A 113 -9.75 -10.14 6.33
C VAL A 113 -10.65 -11.33 6.62
N THR A 114 -11.77 -11.40 5.91
CA THR A 114 -12.59 -12.61 5.81
C THR A 114 -12.37 -13.21 4.43
N LEU A 115 -12.24 -14.53 4.37
CA LEU A 115 -11.97 -15.27 3.15
C LEU A 115 -13.07 -16.33 2.96
N SER A 116 -13.49 -16.50 1.71
CA SER A 116 -14.39 -17.56 1.28
C SER A 116 -13.93 -18.10 -0.07
N VAL A 117 -14.29 -19.35 -0.37
CA VAL A 117 -14.10 -19.93 -1.70
C VAL A 117 -15.48 -20.14 -2.31
N VAL A 118 -15.71 -19.56 -3.48
CA VAL A 118 -16.98 -19.66 -4.21
C VAL A 118 -16.64 -20.03 -5.65
N ASP A 119 -17.15 -21.16 -6.13
CA ASP A 119 -16.89 -21.66 -7.50
C ASP A 119 -15.40 -21.77 -7.86
N GLY A 120 -14.55 -22.07 -6.87
CA GLY A 120 -13.09 -22.13 -7.04
C GLY A 120 -12.38 -20.78 -6.99
N GLU A 121 -13.10 -19.68 -6.78
CA GLU A 121 -12.52 -18.34 -6.62
C GLU A 121 -12.27 -18.01 -5.15
N LEU A 122 -11.06 -17.53 -4.86
CA LEU A 122 -10.74 -16.99 -3.54
C LEU A 122 -11.31 -15.57 -3.41
N ARG A 123 -12.33 -15.39 -2.58
CA ARG A 123 -12.94 -14.10 -2.29
C ARG A 123 -12.48 -13.61 -0.93
N VAL A 124 -11.68 -12.55 -0.94
CA VAL A 124 -11.14 -11.91 0.26
C VAL A 124 -11.79 -10.54 0.42
N ILE A 125 -12.36 -10.28 1.59
CA ILE A 125 -13.09 -9.04 1.89
C ILE A 125 -12.54 -8.45 3.18
N SER A 126 -12.23 -7.15 3.18
CA SER A 126 -11.86 -6.43 4.40
C SER A 126 -13.10 -6.03 5.20
N PRO A 127 -12.99 -5.88 6.54
CA PRO A 127 -14.11 -5.46 7.39
C PRO A 127 -14.78 -4.17 6.92
N MET A 128 -13.98 -3.16 6.54
CA MET A 128 -14.48 -1.87 6.06
C MET A 128 -15.28 -2.00 4.75
N VAL A 129 -14.80 -2.84 3.82
CA VAL A 129 -15.51 -3.13 2.56
C VAL A 129 -16.81 -3.88 2.84
N ALA A 130 -16.82 -4.84 3.77
CA ALA A 130 -18.03 -5.58 4.16
C ALA A 130 -19.12 -4.64 4.70
N VAL A 131 -18.76 -3.74 5.62
CA VAL A 131 -19.69 -2.73 6.16
C VAL A 131 -20.23 -1.82 5.06
N ARG A 132 -19.39 -1.38 4.12
CA ARG A 132 -19.82 -0.52 3.02
C ARG A 132 -20.71 -1.23 2.02
N GLN A 133 -20.42 -2.48 1.70
CA GLN A 133 -21.30 -3.28 0.85
C GLN A 133 -22.67 -3.48 1.51
N LEU A 134 -22.71 -3.70 2.83
CA LEU A 134 -23.94 -3.79 3.59
C LEU A 134 -24.72 -2.46 3.55
N GLN A 135 -24.06 -1.33 3.85
CA GLN A 135 -24.65 0.02 3.77
C GLN A 135 -25.21 0.32 2.37
N ARG A 136 -24.47 -0.01 1.30
CA ARG A 136 -24.96 0.17 -0.09
C ARG A 136 -26.22 -0.65 -0.38
N ARG A 137 -26.31 -1.88 0.14
CA ARG A 137 -27.49 -2.73 -0.04
C ARG A 137 -28.69 -2.24 0.78
N THR A 138 -28.46 -1.64 1.95
CA THR A 138 -29.53 -1.14 2.83
C THR A 138 -29.99 0.28 2.49
N LEU A 139 -29.16 1.10 1.84
CA LEU A 139 -29.52 2.46 1.41
C LEU A 139 -30.77 2.52 0.50
N GLY A 140 -31.06 1.45 -0.25
CA GLY A 140 -32.30 1.34 -1.04
C GLY A 140 -33.55 0.94 -0.24
N LEU A 141 -33.41 0.67 1.05
CA LEU A 141 -34.49 0.21 1.95
C LEU A 141 -34.84 1.26 3.02
N VAL A 142 -34.07 2.35 3.13
CA VAL A 142 -34.30 3.43 4.11
C VAL A 142 -35.21 4.50 3.51
N PRO A 143 -36.33 4.87 4.15
CA PRO A 143 -37.17 5.98 3.71
C PRO A 143 -36.39 7.29 3.64
N ALA A 144 -36.59 8.07 2.58
CA ALA A 144 -35.92 9.37 2.43
C ALA A 144 -36.27 10.29 3.60
N GLY A 145 -35.27 10.73 4.36
CA GLY A 145 -35.41 11.73 5.43
C GLY A 145 -35.41 11.19 6.87
N ALA A 146 -35.29 9.89 7.10
CA ALA A 146 -35.16 9.33 8.44
C ALA A 146 -33.75 8.75 8.67
N LEU A 147 -32.96 9.36 9.55
CA LEU A 147 -31.78 8.71 10.10
C LEU A 147 -32.26 7.76 11.20
N VAL A 148 -32.12 6.45 11.00
CA VAL A 148 -32.41 5.42 12.03
C VAL A 148 -31.65 5.69 13.34
N SER A 149 -30.51 6.40 13.23
CA SER A 149 -29.72 6.85 14.37
C SER A 149 -30.45 7.88 15.25
N ASP A 150 -31.29 8.75 14.67
CA ASP A 150 -32.00 9.78 15.43
C ASP A 150 -33.12 9.18 16.30
N GLU A 151 -33.80 8.14 15.80
CA GLU A 151 -34.78 7.36 16.58
C GLU A 151 -34.10 6.64 17.75
N LEU A 152 -32.97 5.98 17.51
CA LEU A 152 -32.19 5.29 18.56
C LEU A 152 -31.61 6.25 19.61
N ILE A 153 -31.21 7.46 19.22
CA ILE A 153 -30.71 8.48 20.15
C ILE A 153 -31.87 9.06 20.98
N ALA A 154 -33.05 9.25 20.38
CA ALA A 154 -34.23 9.71 21.08
C ALA A 154 -34.70 8.68 22.13
N GLU A 155 -34.71 7.40 21.78
CA GLU A 155 -35.10 6.31 22.67
C GLU A 155 -34.14 6.19 23.87
N ARG A 156 -32.82 6.25 23.64
CA ARG A 156 -31.84 6.26 24.75
C ARG A 156 -31.93 7.49 25.66
N ARG A 157 -32.33 8.65 25.14
CA ARG A 157 -32.54 9.85 25.97
C ARG A 157 -33.79 9.73 26.83
N GLN A 158 -34.87 9.15 26.29
CA GLN A 158 -36.09 8.88 27.07
C GLN A 158 -35.84 7.86 28.18
N GLU A 159 -35.05 6.82 27.93
CA GLU A 159 -34.66 5.86 28.97
C GLU A 159 -33.80 6.49 30.08
N ALA A 160 -32.93 7.45 29.73
CA ALA A 160 -32.11 8.17 30.71
C ALA A 160 -32.89 9.21 31.53
N GLU A 161 -34.00 9.73 31.01
CA GLU A 161 -34.91 10.64 31.74
C GLU A 161 -35.93 9.88 32.61
N ALA A 162 -36.15 8.58 32.36
CA ALA A 162 -37.05 7.73 33.12
C ALA A 162 -36.39 7.00 34.30
N GLN A 163 -35.09 7.26 34.57
CA GLN A 163 -34.28 6.64 35.61
C GLN A 163 -33.83 7.67 36.67
#